data_AF-E3C598-F1
#
_entry.id   AF-E3C598-F1
#
_cell.length_a   1.000
_cell.length_b   1.000
_cell.length_c   1.000
_cell.angle_alpha   90.00
_cell.angle_beta   90.00
_cell.angle_gamma   90.00
#
_symmetry.space_group_name_H-M   'P 1'
#
loop_
_entity.id
_entity.type
_entity.pdbx_description
1 polymer ?
#
loop_
_entity_poly.entity_id
_entity_poly.type
_entity_poly.pdbx_seq_one_letter_code
_entity_poly.pdbx_strand_id
1 'polypeptide(L)' 'MHIYEVIYKDLGESHIVVAKSQRQAVEIFTDYANSEAGFDKFFEDDFLVNEPLEPENYYEPRVIN' A
#
# COMPACT_ATOMS: atom_id res chain seq x y z
N MET A 1 7.75 5.68 11.95
CA MET A 1 7.61 4.59 10.96
C MET A 1 6.30 3.93 11.30
N HIS A 2 5.41 3.83 10.33
CA HIS A 2 4.05 3.34 10.50
C HIS A 2 3.77 2.30 9.42
N ILE A 3 2.75 1.49 9.67
CA ILE A 3 2.23 0.52 8.73
C ILE A 3 1.16 1.25 7.91
N TYR A 4 1.24 1.16 6.59
CA TYR A 4 0.27 1.72 5.66
C TYR A 4 -0.34 0.61 4.83
N GLU A 5 -1.63 0.73 4.55
CA GLU A 5 -2.31 -0.08 3.54
C GLU A 5 -2.34 0.70 2.23
N VAL A 6 -1.78 0.11 1.18
CA VAL A 6 -1.76 0.62 -0.19
C VAL A 6 -2.71 -0.24 -1.04
N ILE A 7 -3.68 0.37 -1.69
CA ILE A 7 -4.73 -0.32 -2.43
C ILE A 7 -4.62 0.02 -3.92
N TYR A 8 -4.62 -0.99 -4.78
CA TYR A 8 -4.81 -0.81 -6.22
C TYR A 8 -6.25 -0.39 -6.52
N LYS A 9 -6.44 0.75 -7.18
CA LYS A 9 -7.78 1.26 -7.51
C LYS A 9 -8.58 0.30 -8.38
N ASP A 10 -7.93 -0.35 -9.33
CA ASP A 10 -8.60 -1.16 -10.36
C ASP A 10 -8.71 -2.65 -10.02
N LEU A 11 -7.84 -3.16 -9.16
CA LEU A 11 -7.77 -4.59 -8.83
C LEU A 11 -8.43 -4.93 -7.49
N GLY A 12 -8.66 -3.93 -6.63
CA GLY A 12 -9.16 -4.16 -5.27
C GLY A 12 -8.19 -4.93 -4.37
N GLU A 13 -6.93 -5.10 -4.82
CA GLU A 13 -5.87 -5.73 -4.05
C GLU A 13 -5.20 -4.71 -3.12
N SER A 14 -4.97 -5.11 -1.87
CA SER A 14 -4.34 -4.28 -0.85
C SER A 14 -3.00 -4.87 -0.42
N HIS A 15 -2.02 -4.00 -0.16
CA HIS A 15 -0.68 -4.37 0.26
C HIS A 15 -0.24 -3.57 1.47
N ILE A 16 0.52 -4.20 2.34
CA ILE A 16 1.00 -3.59 3.58
C ILE A 16 2.44 -3.09 3.40
N VAL A 17 2.65 -1.81 3.67
CA VAL A 17 3.93 -1.13 3.48
C VAL A 17 4.34 -0.39 4.74
N VAL A 18 5.58 -0.59 5.19
CA VAL A 18 6.14 0.13 6.35
C VAL A 18 6.90 1.35 5.87
N ALA A 19 6.43 2.55 6.20
CA ALA A 19 7.01 3.81 5.72
C ALA A 19 7.01 4.91 6.80
N LYS A 20 7.65 6.05 6.50
CA LYS A 20 7.62 7.25 7.37
C LYS A 20 6.41 8.14 7.11
N SER A 21 5.80 8.06 5.93
CA SER A 21 4.64 8.84 5.51
C SER A 21 3.82 8.08 4.47
N GLN A 22 2.57 8.49 4.25
CA GLN A 22 1.71 7.94 3.19
C GLN A 22 2.36 8.07 1.81
N ARG A 23 2.91 9.26 1.51
CA ARG A 23 3.62 9.52 0.24
C ARG A 23 4.75 8.52 0.02
N GLN A 24 5.56 8.26 1.05
CA GLN A 24 6.64 7.29 0.96
C GLN A 24 6.12 5.85 0.81
N ALA A 25 4.97 5.51 1.41
CA ALA A 25 4.35 4.20 1.20
C ALA A 25 3.92 3.98 -0.26
N VAL A 26 3.32 5.00 -0.89
CA VAL A 26 2.96 4.97 -2.32
C VAL A 26 4.20 4.87 -3.19
N GLU A 27 5.24 5.67 -2.94
CA GLU A 27 6.50 5.65 -3.70
C GLU A 27 7.14 4.24 -3.66
N ILE A 28 7.31 3.67 -2.46
CA ILE A 28 7.89 2.32 -2.28
C ILE A 28 7.06 1.27 -3.03
N PHE A 29 5.73 1.35 -2.91
CA PHE A 29 4.86 0.36 -3.53
C PHE A 29 4.82 0.50 -5.06
N THR A 30 4.87 1.72 -5.57
CA THR A 30 4.93 1.99 -7.01
C THR A 30 6.21 1.42 -7.62
N ASP A 31 7.35 1.58 -6.94
CA ASP A 31 8.63 0.99 -7.38
C ASP A 31 8.56 -0.54 -7.37
N TYR A 32 8.00 -1.13 -6.30
CA TYR A 32 7.79 -2.57 -6.20
C TYR A 32 6.88 -3.09 -7.31
N ALA A 33 5.70 -2.49 -7.48
CA ALA A 33 4.73 -2.84 -8.52
C ALA A 33 5.39 -2.83 -9.91
N ASN A 34 6.12 -1.77 -10.24
CA ASN A 34 6.81 -1.64 -11.52
C ASN A 34 7.95 -2.67 -11.71
N SER A 35 8.57 -3.16 -10.63
CA SER A 35 9.56 -4.24 -10.73
C SER A 35 8.92 -5.60 -11.08
N GLU A 36 7.66 -5.82 -10.69
CA GLU A 36 6.91 -7.07 -10.94
C GLU A 36 6.04 -6.99 -12.21
N ALA A 37 5.69 -5.79 -12.67
CA ALA A 37 4.72 -5.51 -13.74
C ALA A 37 5.13 -6.00 -15.15
N GLY A 38 6.39 -6.35 -15.37
CA GLY A 38 6.90 -6.73 -16.68
C GLY A 38 6.82 -5.59 -17.71
N PHE A 39 5.73 -5.54 -18.50
CA PHE A 39 5.49 -4.49 -19.51
C PHE A 39 4.52 -3.40 -19.05
N ASP A 40 3.71 -3.67 -18.03
CA ASP A 40 2.80 -2.68 -17.48
C ASP A 40 3.57 -1.65 -16.66
N LYS A 41 3.02 -0.44 -16.55
CA LYS A 41 3.61 0.63 -15.77
C LYS A 41 2.57 1.25 -14.85
N PHE A 42 2.87 1.21 -13.56
CA PHE A 42 2.07 1.81 -12.51
C PHE A 42 2.62 3.18 -12.12
N PHE A 43 1.72 4.08 -11.77
CA PHE A 43 1.97 5.42 -11.30
C PHE A 43 1.38 5.59 -9.90
N GLU A 44 1.88 6.56 -9.14
CA GLU A 44 1.40 6.83 -7.78
C GLU A 44 -0.13 7.05 -7.73
N ASP A 45 -0.69 7.67 -8.77
CA ASP A 45 -2.13 7.93 -8.91
C ASP A 45 -2.96 6.66 -9.16
N ASP A 46 -2.35 5.51 -9.44
CA ASP A 46 -3.06 4.22 -9.55
C ASP A 46 -3.38 3.62 -8.17
N PHE A 47 -2.84 4.22 -7.10
CA PHE A 47 -2.92 3.72 -5.74
C PHE A 47 -3.73 4.64 -4.82
N LEU A 48 -4.33 4.04 -3.80
CA LEU A 48 -4.88 4.72 -2.64
C LEU A 48 -4.08 4.31 -1.41
N VAL A 49 -3.80 5.26 -0.52
CA VAL A 49 -3.18 4.96 0.78
C VAL A 49 -4.05 5.48 1.89
N ASN A 50 -4.40 4.56 2.79
CA ASN A 50 -5.13 4.87 4.00
C ASN A 50 -4.24 5.58 5.04
N GLU A 51 -4.87 6.14 6.07
CA GLU A 51 -4.14 6.68 7.22
C GLU A 51 -3.26 5.60 7.88
N PRO A 52 -2.14 5.99 8.53
CA PRO A 52 -1.26 5.03 9.18
C PRO A 52 -2.05 4.13 10.13
N LEU A 53 -1.85 2.83 9.99
CA LEU A 53 -2.50 1.82 10.80
C LEU A 53 -1.90 1.87 12.20
N GLU A 54 -2.68 2.38 13.15
CA GLU A 54 -2.36 2.28 14.57
C GLU A 54 -2.54 0.83 15.04
N PRO A 55 -1.62 0.28 15.87
CA PRO A 55 -1.74 -1.08 16.40
C PRO A 55 -3.06 -1.34 17.14
N GLU A 56 -3.63 -0.28 17.71
CA GLU A 56 -4.89 -0.26 18.43
C GLU A 56 -6.10 -0.38 17.49
N ASN A 57 -5.99 -0.01 16.22
CA ASN A 57 -7.09 -0.15 15.25
C ASN A 57 -7.30 -1.62 14.79
N TYR A 58 -6.48 -2.56 15.25
CA TYR A 58 -6.59 -4.01 15.04
C TYR A 58 -7.08 -4.79 16.28
N TYR A 59 -8.01 -4.23 17.08
CA TYR A 59 -8.68 -5.01 18.14
C TYR A 59 -9.44 -6.25 17.61
N GLU A 60 -9.70 -6.33 16.31
CA GLU A 60 -10.17 -7.54 15.65
C GLU A 60 -9.06 -8.15 14.77
N PRO A 61 -8.65 -9.41 15.03
CA PRO A 61 -7.77 -10.15 14.12
C PRO A 61 -8.44 -10.27 12.75
N ARG A 62 -7.79 -9.76 11.70
CA ARG A 62 -8.24 -9.90 10.31
C ARG A 62 -7.09 -10.41 9.45
N VAL A 63 -7.41 -11.33 8.55
CA VAL A 63 -6.48 -11.79 7.52
C VAL A 63 -6.49 -10.73 6.42
N ILE A 64 -5.35 -10.09 6.20
CA ILE A 64 -5.12 -9.21 5.05
C ILE A 64 -4.67 -10.15 3.95
N ASN A 65 -5.44 -10.20 2.87
CA ASN A 65 -5.24 -11.12 1.75
C ASN A 65 -4.84 -10.34 0.51
#